data_AF-A0A2V6E112-F1
#
_entry.id   AF-A0A2V6E112-F1
#
_cell.length_a   1.000
_cell.length_b   1.000
_cell.length_c   1.000
_cell.angle_alpha   90.00
_cell.angle_beta   90.00
_cell.angle_gamma   90.00
#
_symmetry.space_group_name_H-M   'P 1'
#
loop_
_entity.id
_entity.type
_entity.pdbx_description
1 polymer ?
#
loop_
_entity_poly.entity_id
_entity_poly.type
_entity_poly.pdbx_seq_one_letter_code
_entity_poly.pdbx_strand_id
1 'polypeptide(L)'
;MSQHGLIDGFFTFWAMLALWSLWENLRSPRDWRWLALYVFALCACVITKENAFFVWIAFIGVIVANRWLAFGVVTREMIIATVLGSLLGVVILLILAGGVGSLIETYTLSVSKNYTLDYAIQTGDGPWYRYLVDLLLVSPVVLLLAIGAVFTIRREQKVEWFFALFIAISYLIMCNIKYGMNLRYANMWDLPLRVLAFSQVLSLSRLFPRAQNWLIIGATSVLCLIEFHQYIVLAVNFPLYELATQYLMYALKILKFSPHLHP
;
A
#
# COMPACT_ATOMS: atom_id res chain seq x y z
N MET A 1 8.67 -7.26 6.09
CA MET A 1 8.84 -5.79 6.07
C MET A 1 8.83 -5.15 7.45
N SER A 2 7.90 -5.50 8.36
CA SER A 2 7.84 -4.94 9.73
C SER A 2 9.02 -5.25 10.65
N GLN A 3 9.92 -6.15 10.26
CA GLN A 3 11.08 -6.57 11.05
C GLN A 3 12.33 -5.74 10.81
N HIS A 4 12.40 -5.05 9.68
CA HIS A 4 13.46 -4.09 9.44
C HIS A 4 13.02 -2.76 10.07
N GLY A 5 13.95 -2.08 10.76
CA GLY A 5 13.73 -0.74 11.32
C GLY A 5 13.64 0.34 10.24
N LEU A 6 12.73 0.14 9.28
CA LEU A 6 12.51 1.00 8.12
C LEU A 6 11.31 1.91 8.37
N ILE A 7 11.45 3.15 7.93
CA ILE A 7 10.39 4.16 8.01
C ILE A 7 9.12 3.73 7.25
N ASP A 8 9.26 2.87 6.24
CA ASP A 8 8.15 2.31 5.47
C ASP A 8 7.14 1.53 6.33
N GLY A 9 7.59 0.87 7.41
CA GLY A 9 6.70 0.18 8.34
C GLY A 9 5.81 1.14 9.12
N PHE A 10 6.38 2.22 9.64
CA PHE A 10 5.64 3.28 10.32
C PHE A 10 4.70 4.00 9.37
N PHE A 11 5.16 4.31 8.16
CA PHE A 11 4.33 4.92 7.12
C PHE A 11 3.12 4.02 6.79
N THR A 12 3.35 2.73 6.60
CA THR A 12 2.29 1.74 6.32
C THR A 12 1.26 1.71 7.42
N PHE A 13 1.69 1.72 8.69
CA PHE A 13 0.77 1.77 9.83
C PHE A 13 -0.14 3.01 9.77
N TRP A 14 0.44 4.20 9.59
CA TRP A 14 -0.35 5.43 9.51
C TRP A 14 -1.28 5.45 8.29
N ALA A 15 -0.81 5.00 7.13
CA ALA A 15 -1.61 4.93 5.91
C ALA A 15 -2.81 4.00 6.08
N MET A 16 -2.60 2.84 6.70
CA MET A 16 -3.66 1.87 6.98
C MET A 16 -4.64 2.36 8.04
N LEU A 17 -4.15 3.02 9.09
CA LEU A 17 -5.00 3.64 10.12
C LEU A 17 -5.86 4.76 9.52
N ALA A 18 -5.29 5.57 8.63
CA ALA A 18 -6.02 6.61 7.93
C ALA A 18 -7.05 6.03 6.96
N LEU A 19 -6.70 4.96 6.22
CA LEU A 19 -7.61 4.26 5.32
C LEU A 19 -8.79 3.64 6.07
N TRP A 20 -8.53 2.98 7.20
CA TRP A 20 -9.57 2.43 8.07
C TRP A 20 -10.44 3.53 8.66
N SER A 21 -9.84 4.61 9.15
CA SER A 21 -10.59 5.74 9.72
C SER A 21 -11.45 6.44 8.66
N LEU A 22 -10.99 6.53 7.41
CA LEU A 22 -11.79 7.01 6.28
C LEU A 22 -13.03 6.14 6.06
N TRP A 23 -12.84 4.82 6.06
CA TRP A 23 -13.95 3.86 5.94
C TRP A 23 -14.99 4.03 7.06
N GLU A 24 -14.54 4.13 8.31
CA GLU A 24 -15.43 4.32 9.46
C GLU A 24 -16.16 5.68 9.41
N ASN A 25 -15.49 6.77 8.98
CA ASN A 25 -16.16 8.07 8.81
C ASN A 25 -17.25 8.04 7.72
N LEU A 26 -17.07 7.25 6.65
CA LEU A 26 -18.10 7.07 5.62
C LEU A 26 -19.33 6.33 6.15
N ARG A 27 -19.14 5.37 7.07
CA ARG A 27 -20.23 4.56 7.64
C ARG A 27 -20.91 5.20 8.84
N SER A 28 -20.15 5.90 9.68
CA SER A 28 -20.59 6.54 10.92
C SER A 28 -20.41 8.06 10.78
N PRO A 29 -21.26 8.73 9.99
CA PRO A 29 -21.09 10.15 9.69
C PRO A 29 -21.18 10.99 10.97
N ARG A 30 -20.28 11.96 11.10
CA ARG A 30 -20.20 12.92 12.23
C ARG A 30 -19.74 12.34 13.57
N ASP A 31 -19.22 11.11 13.60
CA ASP A 31 -18.49 10.65 14.79
C ASP A 31 -17.12 11.36 14.86
N TRP A 32 -16.99 12.25 15.85
CA TRP A 32 -15.78 13.05 16.04
C TRP A 32 -14.54 12.21 16.36
N ARG A 33 -14.72 11.01 16.93
CA ARG A 33 -13.61 10.13 17.32
C ARG A 33 -12.88 9.61 16.07
N TRP A 34 -13.65 9.13 15.10
CA TRP A 34 -13.12 8.69 13.81
C TRP A 34 -12.55 9.85 13.00
N LEU A 35 -13.17 11.03 13.08
CA LEU A 35 -12.67 12.22 12.40
C LEU A 35 -11.31 12.67 12.96
N ALA A 36 -11.19 12.72 14.29
CA ALA A 36 -9.96 13.09 14.97
C ALA A 36 -8.84 12.08 14.68
N LEU A 37 -9.15 10.78 14.74
CA LEU A 37 -8.20 9.72 14.40
C LEU A 37 -7.74 9.81 12.93
N TYR A 38 -8.67 10.11 12.02
CA TYR A 38 -8.37 10.30 10.60
C TYR A 38 -7.44 11.49 10.34
N VAL A 39 -7.72 12.66 10.95
CA VAL A 39 -6.86 13.86 10.86
C VAL A 39 -5.47 13.56 11.40
N PHE A 40 -5.39 12.92 12.57
CA PHE A 40 -4.13 12.56 13.21
C PHE A 40 -3.32 11.59 12.35
N ALA A 41 -3.94 10.53 11.85
CA ALA A 41 -3.28 9.53 11.01
C ALA A 41 -2.78 10.12 9.68
N LEU A 42 -3.56 11.02 9.05
CA LEU A 42 -3.13 11.73 7.84
C LEU A 42 -1.95 12.67 8.10
N CYS A 43 -2.00 13.43 9.20
CA CYS A 43 -0.91 14.30 9.62
C CYS A 43 0.38 13.48 9.84
N ALA A 44 0.26 12.37 10.57
CA ALA A 44 1.37 11.45 10.81
C ALA A 44 1.91 10.82 9.52
N CYS A 45 1.05 10.46 8.55
CA CYS A 45 1.50 9.99 7.22
C CYS A 45 2.42 11.01 6.55
N VAL A 46 1.97 12.27 6.48
CA VAL A 46 2.70 13.36 5.81
C VAL A 46 4.04 13.64 6.48
N ILE A 47 4.08 13.66 7.82
CA ILE A 47 5.32 13.87 8.56
C ILE A 47 6.29 12.70 8.37
N THR A 48 5.77 11.48 8.19
CA THR A 48 6.60 10.27 8.09
C THR A 48 7.28 10.15 6.73
N LYS A 49 6.55 10.40 5.62
CA LYS A 49 7.10 10.15 4.28
C LYS A 49 6.36 10.92 3.19
N GLU A 50 7.09 11.36 2.18
CA GLU A 50 6.58 12.00 0.96
C GLU A 50 5.59 11.11 0.19
N ASN A 51 5.71 9.78 0.32
CA ASN A 51 4.76 8.79 -0.21
C ASN A 51 3.33 8.98 0.30
N ALA A 52 3.11 9.77 1.37
CA ALA A 52 1.79 10.17 1.82
C ALA A 52 0.95 10.82 0.71
N PHE A 53 1.60 11.42 -0.28
CA PHE A 53 0.93 11.96 -1.46
C PHE A 53 0.10 10.90 -2.21
N PHE A 54 0.61 9.67 -2.35
CA PHE A 54 -0.12 8.59 -3.05
C PHE A 54 -1.36 8.15 -2.28
N VAL A 55 -1.24 8.08 -0.95
CA VAL A 55 -2.35 7.77 -0.05
C VAL A 55 -3.42 8.87 -0.15
N TRP A 56 -2.99 10.13 -0.13
CA TRP A 56 -3.89 11.28 -0.21
C TRP A 56 -4.66 11.32 -1.53
N ILE A 57 -3.99 11.11 -2.68
CA ILE A 57 -4.70 11.05 -3.96
C ILE A 57 -5.64 9.84 -4.02
N ALA A 58 -5.23 8.68 -3.51
CA ALA A 58 -6.11 7.52 -3.43
C ALA A 58 -7.36 7.80 -2.59
N PHE A 59 -7.24 8.53 -1.47
CA PHE A 59 -8.38 8.93 -0.66
C PHE A 59 -9.32 9.89 -1.39
N ILE A 60 -8.78 10.90 -2.09
CA ILE A 60 -9.60 11.78 -2.93
C ILE A 60 -10.33 10.97 -3.98
N GLY A 61 -9.63 10.07 -4.66
CA GLY A 61 -10.20 9.19 -5.65
C GLY A 61 -11.33 8.32 -5.11
N VAL A 62 -11.16 7.76 -3.91
CA VAL A 62 -12.20 6.98 -3.21
C VAL A 62 -13.38 7.85 -2.80
N ILE A 63 -13.14 9.05 -2.27
CA ILE A 63 -14.20 10.01 -1.89
C ILE A 63 -15.00 10.44 -3.12
N VAL A 64 -14.33 10.72 -4.24
CA VAL A 64 -14.97 11.05 -5.52
C VAL A 64 -15.77 9.86 -6.04
N ALA A 65 -15.18 8.66 -6.03
CA ALA A 65 -15.85 7.44 -6.47
C ALA A 65 -17.08 7.06 -5.61
N ASN A 66 -17.11 7.49 -4.35
CA ASN A 66 -18.25 7.31 -3.47
C ASN A 66 -19.55 7.85 -4.08
N ARG A 67 -19.48 8.86 -4.96
CA ARG A 67 -20.64 9.38 -5.69
C ARG A 67 -21.36 8.31 -6.52
N TRP A 68 -20.64 7.36 -7.11
CA TRP A 68 -21.21 6.30 -7.96
C TRP A 68 -21.36 4.97 -7.24
N LEU A 69 -20.42 4.66 -6.34
CA LEU A 69 -20.35 3.38 -5.63
C LEU A 69 -21.08 3.39 -4.29
N ALA A 70 -21.39 4.56 -3.73
CA ALA A 70 -22.16 4.72 -2.49
C ALA A 70 -21.65 3.82 -1.35
N PHE A 71 -20.38 3.99 -0.98
CA PHE A 71 -19.77 3.36 0.19
C PHE A 71 -20.37 3.86 1.51
N GLY A 72 -20.80 5.12 1.53
CA GLY A 72 -21.38 5.78 2.70
C GLY A 72 -21.66 7.26 2.46
N VAL A 73 -21.78 8.04 3.53
CA VAL A 73 -22.11 9.47 3.47
C VAL A 73 -20.82 10.30 3.55
N VAL A 74 -20.58 11.11 2.53
CA VAL A 74 -19.47 12.09 2.54
C VAL A 74 -19.96 13.35 3.24
N THR A 75 -19.40 13.63 4.42
CA THR A 75 -19.70 14.83 5.19
C THR A 75 -18.73 15.98 4.84
N ARG A 76 -19.15 17.23 5.10
CA ARG A 76 -18.28 18.40 4.87
C ARG A 76 -17.05 18.35 5.79
N GLU A 77 -17.27 17.90 7.02
CA GLU A 77 -16.26 17.73 8.05
C GLU A 77 -15.17 16.75 7.61
N MET A 78 -15.53 15.65 6.94
CA MET A 78 -14.57 14.67 6.41
C MET A 78 -13.72 15.26 5.26
N ILE A 79 -14.34 16.05 4.37
CA ILE A 79 -13.60 16.73 3.29
C ILE A 79 -12.61 17.73 3.89
N ILE A 80 -13.07 18.56 4.83
CA ILE A 80 -12.22 19.52 5.55
C ILE A 80 -11.10 18.78 6.28
N ALA A 81 -11.40 17.68 6.97
CA ALA A 81 -10.41 16.86 7.67
C ALA A 81 -9.36 16.26 6.73
N THR A 82 -9.74 15.84 5.52
CA THR A 82 -8.81 15.30 4.51
C THR A 82 -7.77 16.34 4.10
N VAL A 83 -8.21 17.59 3.91
CA VAL A 83 -7.32 18.71 3.58
C VAL A 83 -6.53 19.16 4.80
N LEU A 84 -7.22 19.42 5.92
CA LEU A 84 -6.65 19.96 7.14
C LEU A 84 -5.62 19.01 7.78
N GLY A 85 -5.87 17.70 7.82
CA GLY A 85 -4.90 16.72 8.31
C GLY A 85 -3.61 16.72 7.51
N SER A 86 -3.71 16.76 6.17
CA SER A 86 -2.53 16.85 5.31
C SER A 86 -1.78 18.18 5.45
N LEU A 87 -2.50 19.31 5.51
CA LEU A 87 -1.91 20.64 5.69
C LEU A 87 -1.21 20.79 7.05
N LEU A 88 -1.79 20.25 8.13
CA LEU A 88 -1.15 20.25 9.45
C LEU A 88 0.19 19.52 9.41
N GLY A 89 0.27 18.38 8.73
CA GLY A 89 1.54 17.67 8.54
C GLY A 89 2.59 18.53 7.83
N VAL A 90 2.20 19.22 6.75
CA VAL A 90 3.10 20.15 6.04
C VAL A 90 3.52 21.32 6.92
N VAL A 91 2.61 21.91 7.69
CA VAL A 91 2.92 23.02 8.62
C VAL A 91 3.91 22.57 9.70
N ILE A 92 3.74 21.37 10.26
CA ILE A 92 4.67 20.82 11.22
C ILE A 92 6.05 20.63 10.58
N LEU A 93 6.12 20.07 9.36
CA LEU A 93 7.37 19.93 8.62
C LEU A 93 8.03 21.29 8.32
N LEU A 94 7.24 22.32 7.98
CA LEU A 94 7.74 23.68 7.76
C LEU A 94 8.39 24.27 9.01
N ILE A 95 7.74 24.07 10.17
CA ILE A 95 8.28 24.53 11.46
C ILE A 95 9.56 23.77 11.80
N LEU A 96 9.57 22.44 11.64
CA LEU A 96 10.73 21.59 11.93
C LEU A 96 11.91 21.86 10.99
N ALA A 97 11.64 22.17 9.72
CA ALA A 97 12.67 22.51 8.73
C ALA A 97 13.25 23.91 8.92
N GLY A 98 12.66 24.75 9.79
CA GLY A 98 13.11 26.12 10.03
C GLY A 98 12.65 27.12 8.96
N GLY A 99 11.61 26.79 8.19
CA GLY A 99 11.00 27.69 7.21
C GLY A 99 10.74 27.07 5.85
N VAL A 100 10.01 27.81 5.00
CA VAL A 100 9.61 27.37 3.65
C VAL A 100 10.81 27.13 2.74
N GLY A 101 11.82 28.02 2.78
CA GLY A 101 13.02 27.90 1.96
C GLY A 101 13.77 26.59 2.22
N SER A 102 14.08 26.32 3.49
CA SER A 102 14.77 25.11 3.92
C SER A 102 14.01 23.83 3.57
N LEU A 103 12.67 23.84 3.69
CA LEU A 103 11.85 22.68 3.32
C LEU A 103 11.92 22.41 1.81
N ILE A 104 11.79 23.46 0.97
CA ILE A 104 11.88 23.33 -0.48
C ILE A 104 13.26 22.86 -0.91
N GLU A 105 14.32 23.41 -0.31
CA GLU A 105 15.70 23.02 -0.61
C GLU A 105 15.94 21.55 -0.23
N THR A 106 15.52 21.14 0.97
CA THR A 106 15.63 19.75 1.45
C THR A 106 14.87 18.79 0.54
N TYR A 107 13.64 19.15 0.16
CA TYR A 107 12.84 18.34 -0.76
C TYR A 107 13.50 18.23 -2.14
N THR A 108 13.97 19.36 -2.69
CA THR A 108 14.63 19.40 -4.01
C THR A 108 15.91 18.57 -4.00
N LEU A 109 16.69 18.64 -2.91
CA LEU A 109 17.90 17.85 -2.73
C LEU A 109 17.59 16.35 -2.59
N SER A 110 16.52 16.00 -1.86
CA SER A 110 16.06 14.61 -1.73
C SER A 110 15.64 14.04 -3.09
N VAL A 111 14.89 14.81 -3.88
CA VAL A 111 14.46 14.39 -5.23
C VAL A 111 15.67 14.28 -6.15
N SER A 112 16.54 15.30 -6.22
CA SER A 112 17.68 15.32 -7.15
C SER A 112 18.68 14.20 -6.88
N LYS A 113 18.85 13.81 -5.61
CA LYS A 113 19.67 12.65 -5.22
C LYS A 113 19.23 11.35 -5.91
N ASN A 114 17.92 11.12 -6.08
CA ASN A 114 17.44 9.90 -6.73
C ASN A 114 17.80 9.84 -8.22
N TYR A 115 18.03 10.99 -8.87
CA TYR A 115 18.40 11.07 -10.29
C TYR A 115 19.91 10.92 -10.53
N THR A 116 20.73 11.01 -9.49
CA THR A 116 22.19 10.92 -9.59
C THR A 116 22.76 9.66 -8.95
N LEU A 117 22.02 9.01 -8.05
CA LEU A 117 22.46 7.80 -7.39
C LEU A 117 22.35 6.60 -8.32
N ASP A 118 23.48 6.02 -8.73
CA ASP A 118 23.55 4.84 -9.62
C ASP A 118 22.64 3.71 -9.18
N TYR A 119 22.62 3.44 -7.87
CA TYR A 119 21.77 2.41 -7.29
C TYR A 119 20.27 2.69 -7.50
N ALA A 120 19.81 3.94 -7.35
CA ALA A 120 18.41 4.31 -7.59
C ALA A 120 18.05 4.26 -9.08
N ILE A 121 19.00 4.57 -9.95
CA ILE A 121 18.81 4.45 -11.40
C ILE A 121 18.66 2.98 -11.81
N GLN A 122 19.51 2.10 -11.26
CA GLN A 122 19.50 0.67 -11.60
C GLN A 122 18.31 -0.09 -11.00
N THR A 123 17.88 0.28 -9.79
CA THR A 123 16.88 -0.49 -9.03
C THR A 123 15.56 0.22 -8.82
N GLY A 124 15.48 1.54 -9.04
CA GLY A 124 14.31 2.37 -8.77
C GLY A 124 13.45 2.69 -9.98
N ASP A 125 13.76 2.17 -11.17
CA ASP A 125 13.00 2.42 -12.40
C ASP A 125 12.39 1.14 -12.99
N GLY A 126 11.40 1.26 -13.85
CA GLY A 126 10.83 0.09 -14.52
C GLY A 126 9.55 0.36 -15.29
N PRO A 127 9.04 -0.64 -16.02
CA PRO A 127 7.76 -0.53 -16.70
C PRO A 127 6.62 -0.43 -15.69
N TRP A 128 5.47 0.10 -16.15
CA TRP A 128 4.28 0.32 -15.32
C TRP A 128 3.82 -0.93 -14.56
N TYR A 129 4.03 -2.13 -15.12
CA TYR A 129 3.64 -3.42 -14.52
C TYR A 129 4.65 -3.97 -13.50
N ARG A 130 5.76 -3.27 -13.23
CA ARG A 130 6.83 -3.76 -12.35
C ARG A 130 6.33 -4.10 -10.95
N TYR A 131 5.48 -3.27 -10.34
CA TYR A 131 4.92 -3.56 -9.02
C TYR A 131 4.12 -4.88 -8.99
N LEU A 132 3.42 -5.21 -10.08
CA LEU A 132 2.69 -6.48 -10.18
C LEU A 132 3.65 -7.67 -10.26
N VAL A 133 4.76 -7.53 -10.99
CA VAL A 133 5.82 -8.54 -11.06
C VAL A 133 6.46 -8.74 -9.68
N ASP A 134 6.86 -7.64 -9.03
CA ASP A 134 7.51 -7.71 -7.72
C ASP A 134 6.56 -8.30 -6.66
N LEU A 135 5.27 -7.94 -6.67
CA LEU A 135 4.25 -8.56 -5.80
C LEU A 135 4.03 -10.03 -6.12
N LEU A 136 4.05 -10.44 -7.39
CA LEU A 136 3.90 -11.84 -7.79
C LEU A 136 5.09 -12.68 -7.29
N LEU A 137 6.29 -12.11 -7.27
CA LEU A 137 7.47 -12.78 -6.72
C LEU A 137 7.36 -12.97 -5.21
N VAL A 138 6.85 -11.98 -4.48
CA VAL A 138 6.78 -12.01 -3.01
C VAL A 138 5.58 -12.81 -2.49
N SER A 139 4.37 -12.53 -2.98
CA SER A 139 3.11 -13.10 -2.49
C SER A 139 2.22 -13.54 -3.67
N PRO A 140 2.63 -14.55 -4.46
CA PRO A 140 1.98 -14.91 -5.71
C PRO A 140 0.51 -15.27 -5.54
N VAL A 141 0.19 -16.10 -4.55
CA VAL A 141 -1.17 -16.62 -4.36
C VAL A 141 -2.12 -15.52 -3.88
N VAL A 142 -1.67 -14.63 -2.99
CA VAL A 142 -2.44 -13.48 -2.53
C VAL A 142 -2.75 -12.56 -3.70
N LEU A 143 -1.76 -12.23 -4.53
CA LEU A 143 -1.96 -11.37 -5.69
C LEU A 143 -2.94 -11.99 -6.71
N LEU A 144 -2.76 -13.27 -7.05
CA LEU A 144 -3.63 -13.95 -8.01
C LEU A 144 -5.08 -14.02 -7.51
N LEU A 145 -5.29 -14.33 -6.23
CA LEU A 145 -6.62 -14.32 -5.62
C LEU A 145 -7.21 -12.91 -5.56
N ALA A 146 -6.42 -11.89 -5.25
CA ALA A 146 -6.88 -10.50 -5.23
C ALA A 146 -7.29 -10.03 -6.64
N ILE A 147 -6.51 -10.37 -7.67
CA ILE A 147 -6.88 -10.11 -9.08
C ILE A 147 -8.19 -10.84 -9.42
N GLY A 148 -8.31 -12.12 -9.05
CA GLY A 148 -9.53 -12.89 -9.21
C GLY A 148 -10.73 -12.25 -8.52
N ALA A 149 -10.53 -11.68 -7.32
CA ALA A 149 -11.56 -10.92 -6.62
C ALA A 149 -12.02 -9.74 -7.47
N VAL A 150 -11.10 -8.91 -7.98
CA VAL A 150 -11.44 -7.72 -8.78
C VAL A 150 -12.38 -8.03 -9.95
N PHE A 151 -12.22 -9.19 -10.61
CA PHE A 151 -13.11 -9.62 -11.69
C PHE A 151 -14.47 -10.17 -11.24
N THR A 152 -14.62 -10.51 -9.96
CA THR A 152 -15.85 -11.10 -9.40
C THR A 152 -16.57 -10.16 -8.42
N ILE A 153 -15.99 -9.01 -8.06
CA ILE A 153 -16.60 -8.04 -7.15
C ILE A 153 -17.96 -7.60 -7.70
N ARG A 154 -18.99 -7.76 -6.88
CA ARG A 154 -20.34 -7.26 -7.17
C ARG A 154 -20.55 -5.88 -6.55
N ARG A 155 -21.56 -5.15 -7.02
CA ARG A 155 -21.80 -3.76 -6.58
C ARG A 155 -22.18 -3.64 -5.11
N GLU A 156 -22.67 -4.72 -4.49
CA GLU A 156 -23.03 -4.79 -3.07
C GLU A 156 -21.79 -4.92 -2.17
N GLN A 157 -20.67 -5.38 -2.71
CA GLN A 157 -19.40 -5.60 -2.01
C GLN A 157 -18.62 -4.30 -1.85
N LYS A 158 -19.14 -3.41 -1.00
CA LYS A 158 -18.62 -2.05 -0.80
C LYS A 158 -17.19 -2.03 -0.25
N VAL A 159 -16.86 -2.96 0.65
CA VAL A 159 -15.53 -3.06 1.28
C VAL A 159 -14.49 -3.42 0.22
N GLU A 160 -14.79 -4.39 -0.63
CA GLU A 160 -13.90 -4.85 -1.68
C GLU A 160 -13.69 -3.77 -2.74
N TRP A 161 -14.75 -3.08 -3.17
CA TRP A 161 -14.62 -1.93 -4.07
C TRP A 161 -13.78 -0.80 -3.46
N PHE A 162 -13.94 -0.53 -2.16
CA PHE A 162 -13.17 0.50 -1.45
C PHE A 162 -11.67 0.18 -1.46
N PHE A 163 -11.29 -1.05 -1.11
CA PHE A 163 -9.89 -1.49 -1.13
C PHE A 163 -9.32 -1.61 -2.55
N ALA A 164 -10.09 -2.15 -3.49
CA ALA A 164 -9.67 -2.26 -4.90
C ALA A 164 -9.39 -0.89 -5.51
N LEU A 165 -10.24 0.10 -5.22
CA LEU A 165 -10.08 1.46 -5.71
C LEU A 165 -8.88 2.16 -5.06
N PHE A 166 -8.68 1.98 -3.75
CA PHE A 166 -7.49 2.49 -3.07
C PHE A 166 -6.20 1.97 -3.72
N ILE A 167 -6.12 0.65 -3.96
CA ILE A 167 -4.98 0.04 -4.66
C ILE A 167 -4.86 0.61 -6.07
N ALA A 168 -5.94 0.60 -6.87
CA ALA A 168 -5.89 1.00 -8.27
C ALA A 168 -5.42 2.46 -8.45
N ILE A 169 -5.96 3.39 -7.65
CA ILE A 169 -5.63 4.82 -7.77
C ILE A 169 -4.20 5.10 -7.30
N SER A 170 -3.80 4.55 -6.15
CA SER A 170 -2.42 4.71 -5.67
C SER A 170 -1.42 4.06 -6.63
N TYR A 171 -1.72 2.86 -7.15
CA TYR A 171 -0.91 2.17 -8.15
C TYR A 171 -0.71 3.00 -9.42
N LEU A 172 -1.79 3.56 -9.99
CA LEU A 172 -1.73 4.36 -11.23
C LEU A 172 -0.77 5.55 -11.12
N ILE A 173 -0.59 6.10 -9.92
CA ILE A 173 0.32 7.23 -9.71
C ILE A 173 1.73 6.72 -9.44
N MET A 174 1.86 5.74 -8.54
CA MET A 174 3.14 5.19 -8.13
C MET A 174 3.92 4.53 -9.27
N CYS A 175 3.23 3.91 -10.23
CA CYS A 175 3.89 3.22 -11.36
C CYS A 175 4.47 4.16 -12.42
N ASN A 176 4.23 5.48 -12.30
CA ASN A 176 4.72 6.50 -13.24
C ASN A 176 5.90 7.32 -12.66
N ILE A 177 6.42 6.95 -11.49
CA ILE A 177 7.47 7.71 -10.80
C ILE A 177 8.84 7.16 -11.17
N LYS A 178 9.58 7.93 -11.94
CA LYS A 178 10.93 7.59 -12.36
C LYS A 178 11.89 7.56 -11.18
N TYR A 179 12.73 6.52 -11.11
CA TYR A 179 13.74 6.31 -10.06
C TYR A 179 13.17 6.26 -8.62
N GLY A 180 11.85 6.05 -8.49
CA GLY A 180 11.14 5.98 -7.22
C GLY A 180 10.24 4.74 -7.11
N MET A 181 10.43 3.73 -7.95
CA MET A 181 9.70 2.47 -7.88
C MET A 181 10.40 1.50 -6.95
N ASN A 182 9.78 1.21 -5.80
CA ASN A 182 10.26 0.20 -4.88
C ASN A 182 9.09 -0.50 -4.19
N LEU A 183 9.09 -1.83 -4.16
CA LEU A 183 8.01 -2.61 -3.57
C LEU A 183 7.76 -2.27 -2.09
N ARG A 184 8.76 -1.75 -1.37
CA ARG A 184 8.59 -1.22 0.00
C ARG A 184 7.49 -0.17 0.11
N TYR A 185 7.31 0.64 -0.94
CA TYR A 185 6.30 1.69 -0.95
C TYR A 185 4.88 1.12 -1.11
N ALA A 186 4.77 -0.08 -1.69
CA ALA A 186 3.53 -0.81 -1.86
C ALA A 186 3.09 -1.58 -0.59
N ASN A 187 3.82 -1.48 0.52
CA ASN A 187 3.42 -2.13 1.78
C ASN A 187 2.03 -1.70 2.28
N MET A 188 1.58 -0.48 1.94
CA MET A 188 0.22 -0.01 2.19
C MET A 188 -0.87 -0.82 1.47
N TRP A 189 -0.52 -1.64 0.46
CA TRP A 189 -1.45 -2.51 -0.23
C TRP A 189 -1.59 -3.89 0.41
N ASP A 190 -0.77 -4.26 1.39
CA ASP A 190 -0.75 -5.60 1.97
C ASP A 190 -2.12 -5.99 2.58
N LEU A 191 -2.69 -5.16 3.46
CA LEU A 191 -4.02 -5.43 4.02
C LEU A 191 -5.12 -5.40 2.94
N PRO A 192 -5.23 -4.36 2.08
CA PRO A 192 -6.18 -4.34 0.98
C PRO A 192 -6.14 -5.60 0.09
N LEU A 193 -4.94 -6.05 -0.31
CA LEU A 193 -4.74 -7.24 -1.13
C LEU A 193 -5.20 -8.51 -0.40
N ARG A 194 -4.88 -8.64 0.89
CA ARG A 194 -5.32 -9.79 1.70
C ARG A 194 -6.84 -9.85 1.88
N VAL A 195 -7.49 -8.70 2.05
CA VAL A 195 -8.97 -8.64 2.13
C VAL A 195 -9.59 -9.09 0.81
N LEU A 196 -9.05 -8.64 -0.33
CA LEU A 196 -9.51 -9.07 -1.66
C LEU A 196 -9.27 -10.57 -1.87
N ALA A 197 -8.08 -11.07 -1.55
CA ALA A 197 -7.76 -12.49 -1.65
C ALA A 197 -8.71 -13.35 -0.80
N PHE A 198 -8.99 -12.93 0.44
CA PHE A 198 -9.94 -13.62 1.31
C PHE A 198 -11.38 -13.58 0.77
N SER A 199 -11.81 -12.46 0.18
CA SER A 199 -13.12 -12.37 -0.47
C SER A 199 -13.23 -13.36 -1.65
N GLN A 200 -12.16 -13.56 -2.42
CA GLN A 200 -12.14 -14.56 -3.48
C GLN A 200 -12.21 -15.99 -2.93
N VAL A 201 -11.48 -16.31 -1.84
CA VAL A 201 -11.59 -17.61 -1.16
C VAL A 201 -13.03 -17.86 -0.71
N LEU A 202 -13.67 -16.84 -0.12
CA LEU A 202 -15.07 -16.93 0.29
C LEU A 202 -15.98 -17.19 -0.91
N SER A 203 -15.77 -16.48 -2.03
CA SER A 203 -16.55 -16.66 -3.26
C SER A 203 -16.42 -18.08 -3.82
N LEU A 204 -15.19 -18.60 -3.93
CA LEU A 204 -14.93 -19.97 -4.41
C LEU A 204 -15.49 -21.04 -3.47
N SER A 205 -15.41 -20.83 -2.16
CA SER A 205 -15.91 -21.78 -1.17
C SER A 205 -17.44 -21.97 -1.25
N ARG A 206 -18.18 -20.98 -1.73
CA ARG A 206 -19.65 -21.07 -1.93
C ARG A 206 -20.06 -22.08 -2.99
N LEU A 207 -19.14 -22.47 -3.88
CA LEU A 207 -19.37 -23.55 -4.85
C LEU A 207 -19.54 -24.92 -4.17
N PHE A 208 -19.07 -25.06 -2.92
CA PHE A 208 -19.09 -26.31 -2.16
C PHE A 208 -19.74 -26.11 -0.78
N PRO A 209 -21.06 -25.90 -0.69
CA PRO A 209 -21.73 -25.49 0.55
C PRO A 209 -21.52 -26.48 1.71
N ARG A 210 -21.45 -27.78 1.42
CA ARG A 210 -21.24 -28.82 2.45
C ARG A 210 -19.84 -28.79 3.08
N ALA A 211 -18.85 -28.28 2.35
CA ALA A 211 -17.46 -28.23 2.80
C ALA A 211 -16.96 -26.78 3.00
N GLN A 212 -17.86 -25.79 2.91
CA GLN A 212 -17.50 -24.37 2.82
C GLN A 212 -16.58 -23.93 3.95
N ASN A 213 -16.94 -24.22 5.21
CA ASN A 213 -16.13 -23.84 6.37
C ASN A 213 -14.75 -24.50 6.34
N TRP A 214 -14.69 -25.78 5.99
CA TRP A 214 -13.43 -26.52 5.88
C TRP A 214 -12.55 -26.00 4.76
N LEU A 215 -13.14 -25.61 3.62
CA LEU A 215 -12.40 -25.01 2.51
C LEU A 215 -11.87 -23.62 2.88
N ILE A 216 -12.65 -22.79 3.57
CA ILE A 216 -12.19 -21.48 4.03
C ILE A 216 -11.01 -21.63 4.99
N ILE A 217 -11.16 -22.50 6.00
CA ILE A 217 -10.10 -22.77 6.99
C ILE A 217 -8.87 -23.32 6.27
N GLY A 218 -9.04 -24.38 5.47
CA GLY A 218 -7.95 -25.04 4.75
C GLY A 218 -7.22 -24.09 3.80
N ALA A 219 -7.95 -23.33 2.97
CA ALA A 219 -7.34 -22.37 2.04
C ALA A 219 -6.61 -21.25 2.79
N THR A 220 -7.19 -20.72 3.86
CA THR A 220 -6.55 -19.67 4.67
C THR A 220 -5.29 -20.21 5.36
N SER A 221 -5.32 -21.42 5.91
CA SER A 221 -4.16 -22.08 6.51
C SER A 221 -3.05 -22.30 5.47
N VAL A 222 -3.40 -22.78 4.27
CA VAL A 222 -2.43 -22.95 3.17
C VAL A 222 -1.82 -21.61 2.75
N LEU A 223 -2.63 -20.55 2.63
CA LEU A 223 -2.13 -19.20 2.35
C LEU A 223 -1.14 -18.72 3.41
N CYS A 224 -1.47 -18.88 4.69
CA CYS A 224 -0.57 -18.52 5.79
C CYS A 224 0.74 -19.32 5.74
N LEU A 225 0.69 -20.62 5.43
CA LEU A 225 1.89 -21.45 5.30
C LEU A 225 2.77 -21.02 4.12
N ILE A 226 2.17 -20.67 2.98
CA ILE A 226 2.88 -20.17 1.80
C ILE A 226 3.56 -18.84 2.12
N GLU A 227 2.84 -17.89 2.72
CA GLU A 227 3.41 -16.60 3.11
C GLU A 227 4.52 -16.76 4.17
N PHE A 228 4.36 -17.69 5.11
CA PHE A 228 5.40 -17.99 6.10
C PHE A 228 6.66 -18.59 5.45
N HIS A 229 6.47 -19.48 4.47
CA HIS A 229 7.58 -20.02 3.68
C HIS A 229 8.28 -18.91 2.85
N GLN A 230 7.52 -18.05 2.18
CA GLN A 230 8.05 -16.90 1.43
C GLN A 230 8.86 -15.97 2.34
N TYR A 231 8.35 -15.71 3.55
CA TYR A 231 9.07 -14.96 4.56
C TYR A 231 10.41 -15.62 4.94
N ILE A 232 10.46 -16.94 5.16
CA ILE A 232 11.72 -17.64 5.44
C ILE A 232 12.69 -17.50 4.26
N VAL A 233 12.21 -17.65 3.02
CA VAL A 233 13.06 -17.52 1.83
C VAL A 233 13.61 -16.08 1.69
N LEU A 234 12.74 -15.08 1.75
CA LEU A 234 13.05 -13.70 1.37
C LEU A 234 13.54 -12.79 2.49
N ALA A 235 13.39 -13.19 3.76
CA ALA A 235 13.84 -12.40 4.90
C ALA A 235 14.88 -13.11 5.77
N VAL A 236 14.82 -14.45 5.86
CA VAL A 236 15.75 -15.23 6.70
C VAL A 236 16.93 -15.75 5.88
N ASN A 237 16.66 -16.44 4.77
CA ASN A 237 17.72 -17.04 3.94
C ASN A 237 18.44 -15.99 3.08
N PHE A 238 17.70 -15.02 2.58
CA PHE A 238 18.23 -13.85 1.85
C PHE A 238 17.74 -12.61 2.58
N PRO A 239 18.53 -11.95 3.45
CA PRO A 239 18.08 -10.78 4.21
C PRO A 239 17.98 -9.54 3.32
N LEU A 240 17.01 -9.54 2.40
CA LEU A 240 16.80 -8.47 1.44
C LEU A 240 16.25 -7.23 2.14
N TYR A 241 17.13 -6.26 2.38
CA TYR A 241 16.75 -4.97 2.93
C TYR A 241 15.90 -4.15 1.93
N GLU A 242 16.17 -4.34 0.64
CA GLU A 242 15.39 -3.76 -0.45
C GLU A 242 14.83 -4.86 -1.36
N LEU A 243 13.54 -4.78 -1.64
CA LEU A 243 12.86 -5.70 -2.56
C LEU A 243 12.99 -5.18 -4.00
N ALA A 244 14.24 -5.11 -4.50
CA ALA A 244 14.47 -4.86 -5.92
C ALA A 244 14.23 -6.14 -6.73
N THR A 245 13.68 -5.99 -7.94
CA THR A 245 13.27 -7.10 -8.80
C THR A 245 14.40 -8.12 -9.02
N GLN A 246 15.63 -7.67 -9.28
CA GLN A 246 16.77 -8.58 -9.48
C GLN A 246 17.07 -9.44 -8.25
N TYR A 247 16.99 -8.85 -7.05
CA TYR A 247 17.28 -9.57 -5.81
C TYR A 247 16.18 -10.55 -5.48
N LEU A 248 14.91 -10.19 -5.72
CA LEU A 248 13.78 -11.10 -5.60
C LEU A 248 13.93 -12.30 -6.53
N MET A 249 14.24 -12.07 -7.81
CA MET A 249 14.43 -13.15 -8.78
C MET A 249 15.62 -14.05 -8.42
N TYR A 250 16.71 -13.49 -7.89
CA TYR A 250 17.85 -14.28 -7.42
C TYR A 250 17.50 -15.09 -6.16
N ALA A 251 16.87 -14.49 -5.15
CA ALA A 251 16.49 -15.17 -3.91
C ALA A 251 15.52 -16.34 -4.16
N LEU A 252 14.62 -16.18 -5.13
CA LEU A 252 13.69 -17.22 -5.59
C LEU A 252 14.35 -18.23 -6.55
N LYS A 253 15.66 -18.11 -6.79
CA LYS A 253 16.46 -18.98 -7.67
C LYS A 253 15.96 -19.00 -9.12
N ILE A 254 15.24 -17.97 -9.56
CA ILE A 254 14.86 -17.75 -10.96
C ILE A 254 16.12 -17.36 -11.74
N LEU A 255 16.86 -16.37 -11.22
CA LEU A 255 18.22 -16.08 -11.66
C LEU A 255 19.20 -16.97 -10.90
N LYS A 256 20.18 -17.52 -11.62
CA LYS A 256 21.23 -18.38 -11.03
C LYS A 256 22.50 -17.63 -10.66
N PHE A 257 22.72 -16.48 -11.27
CA PHE A 257 23.88 -15.63 -11.02
C PHE A 257 23.51 -14.54 -10.04
N SER A 258 24.38 -14.30 -9.06
CA SER A 258 24.23 -13.18 -8.15
C SER A 258 24.45 -11.88 -8.94
N PRO A 259 23.53 -10.91 -8.87
CA PRO A 259 23.79 -9.60 -9.44
C PRO A 259 25.04 -9.02 -8.78
N HIS A 260 26.04 -8.62 -9.59
CA HIS A 260 27.24 -7.96 -9.08
C HIS A 260 26.82 -6.66 -8.40
N LEU A 261 26.84 -6.66 -7.07
CA LEU A 261 26.79 -5.46 -6.26
C LEU A 261 28.21 -4.87 -6.25
N HIS A 262 28.42 -3.78 -6.99
CA HIS A 262 29.50 -2.88 -6.60
C HIS A 262 29.14 -2.28 -5.22
N PRO A 263 30.11 -2.21 -4.29
CA PRO A 263 29.89 -1.64 -2.95
C PRO A 263 29.42 -0.19 -3.00
#